data_AF-A0A6M1MN67-F1
#
_entry.id   AF-A0A6M1MN67-F1
#
_cell.length_a   1.000
_cell.length_b   1.000
_cell.length_c   1.000
_cell.angle_alpha   90.00
_cell.angle_beta   90.00
_cell.angle_gamma   90.00
#
_symmetry.space_group_name_H-M   'P 1'
#
loop_
_entity.id
_entity.type
_entity.pdbx_description
1 polymer ?
#
loop_
_entity_poly.entity_id
_entity_poly.type
_entity_poly.pdbx_seq_one_letter_code
_entity_poly.pdbx_strand_id
1 'polypeptide(L)'
;MTARRLEGWHRHDVLRLLDGRTGLVGVELGVAAGEFSRRMTASGQFSTFFGVDMYADTHDVAQYKEALLRVGLIGPYKLLRMTFAEAWDLFPDESLDFIYIDGYAHTGQEGGETIWQWARKVRVGGLIAGDDYHPDWPMVMEAVEAFAAQTGFDLCCTTEVEDSVNYAGHPSWAMVKTAPTAGEPPADLLARGKAAAARVAAKRRTGKKLGDALRALVGEDRYARLREWNRARRKRRKG
;
A
#
# COMPACT_ATOMS: atom_id res chain seq x y z
N MET A 1 -13.10 18.52 -3.96
CA MET A 1 -11.96 19.30 -3.41
C MET A 1 -10.76 18.99 -4.30
N THR A 2 -9.97 19.96 -4.73
CA THR A 2 -8.84 19.68 -5.63
C THR A 2 -7.57 19.51 -4.80
N ALA A 3 -6.87 18.38 -4.97
CA ALA A 3 -5.60 18.13 -4.29
C ALA A 3 -4.54 19.19 -4.66
N ARG A 4 -3.82 19.69 -3.66
CA ARG A 4 -2.65 20.57 -3.87
C ARG A 4 -1.53 19.76 -4.52
N ARG A 5 -0.95 20.27 -5.61
CA ARG A 5 0.12 19.57 -6.34
C ARG A 5 1.49 19.80 -5.69
N LEU A 6 2.25 18.73 -5.52
CA LEU A 6 3.63 18.72 -5.05
C LEU A 6 4.55 18.57 -6.28
N GLU A 7 4.80 19.68 -6.95
CA GLU A 7 5.53 19.71 -8.23
C GLU A 7 6.97 19.19 -8.08
N GLY A 8 7.36 18.24 -8.94
CA GLY A 8 8.68 17.62 -8.98
C GLY A 8 8.94 16.60 -7.87
N TRP A 9 7.91 16.20 -7.11
CA TRP A 9 8.04 15.23 -6.02
C TRP A 9 7.69 13.83 -6.52
N HIS A 10 8.49 12.86 -6.11
CA HIS A 10 8.19 11.43 -6.24
C HIS A 10 7.52 10.91 -4.96
N ARG A 11 7.03 9.66 -4.98
CA ARG A 11 6.36 9.02 -3.82
C ARG A 11 7.14 9.10 -2.50
N HIS A 12 8.46 9.04 -2.53
CA HIS A 12 9.30 9.07 -1.34
C HIS A 12 9.57 10.50 -0.82
N ASP A 13 9.33 11.52 -1.64
CA ASP A 13 9.53 12.91 -1.27
C ASP A 13 8.44 13.44 -0.34
N VAL A 14 7.32 12.72 -0.17
CA VAL A 14 6.25 13.08 0.78
C VAL A 14 6.78 13.27 2.21
N LEU A 15 7.88 12.61 2.59
CA LEU A 15 8.55 12.81 3.88
C LEU A 15 9.00 14.25 4.13
N ARG A 16 9.21 15.05 3.08
CA ARG A 16 9.54 16.47 3.21
C ARG A 16 8.42 17.26 3.89
N LEU A 17 7.18 16.78 3.89
CA LEU A 17 6.06 17.36 4.67
C LEU A 17 6.23 17.20 6.18
N LEU A 18 7.19 16.38 6.64
CA LEU A 18 7.54 16.25 8.05
C LEU A 18 8.67 17.20 8.49
N ASP A 19 9.07 18.14 7.62
CA ASP A 19 10.03 19.21 7.88
C ASP A 19 11.39 18.71 8.42
N GLY A 20 11.87 17.59 7.88
CA GLY A 20 13.18 17.04 8.24
C GLY A 20 13.25 16.41 9.63
N ARG A 21 12.12 16.19 10.31
CA ARG A 21 12.09 15.44 11.58
C ARG A 21 12.73 14.06 11.42
N THR A 22 13.43 13.64 12.47
CA THR A 22 14.11 12.35 12.58
C THR A 22 13.64 11.60 13.82
N GLY A 23 14.07 10.34 13.97
CA GLY A 23 13.62 9.48 15.05
C GLY A 23 12.19 8.95 14.87
N LEU A 24 11.63 9.10 13.67
CA LEU A 24 10.24 8.79 13.33
C LEU A 24 9.95 7.30 13.46
N VAL A 25 8.69 6.97 13.77
CA VAL A 25 8.16 5.62 13.64
C VAL A 25 7.18 5.57 12.47
N GLY A 26 7.51 4.78 11.45
CA GLY A 26 6.71 4.70 10.21
C GLY A 26 6.21 3.31 9.91
N VAL A 27 5.14 3.19 9.11
CA VAL A 27 4.67 1.92 8.57
C VAL A 27 4.30 2.03 7.09
N GLU A 28 4.68 1.02 6.29
CA GLU A 28 4.15 0.78 4.95
C GLU A 28 3.16 -0.38 4.98
N LEU A 29 1.97 -0.18 4.39
CA LEU A 29 0.98 -1.23 4.16
C LEU A 29 1.02 -1.65 2.69
N GLY A 30 1.48 -2.86 2.39
CA GLY A 30 1.69 -3.34 1.02
C GLY A 30 3.13 -3.11 0.56
N VAL A 31 4.04 -3.97 1.03
CA VAL A 31 5.49 -3.81 0.85
C VAL A 31 5.97 -4.39 -0.48
N ALA A 32 5.30 -5.44 -0.98
CA ALA A 32 5.75 -6.20 -2.13
C ALA A 32 7.22 -6.62 -1.99
N ALA A 33 8.09 -6.15 -2.88
CA ALA A 33 9.52 -6.48 -2.87
C ALA A 33 10.36 -5.49 -2.05
N GLY A 34 9.76 -4.47 -1.41
CA GLY A 34 10.42 -3.60 -0.44
C GLY A 34 11.23 -2.42 -1.01
N GLU A 35 11.00 -1.99 -2.26
CA GLU A 35 11.72 -0.85 -2.84
C GLU A 35 11.42 0.45 -2.09
N PHE A 36 10.16 0.71 -1.75
CA PHE A 36 9.81 1.90 -1.00
C PHE A 36 10.28 1.84 0.45
N SER A 37 10.01 0.75 1.16
CA SER A 37 10.59 0.49 2.48
C SER A 37 12.11 0.74 2.53
N ARG A 38 12.87 0.31 1.50
CA ARG A 38 14.32 0.58 1.41
C ARG A 38 14.64 2.07 1.34
N ARG A 39 13.87 2.85 0.57
CA ARG A 39 14.07 4.31 0.48
C ARG A 39 13.71 5.00 1.79
N MET A 40 12.64 4.55 2.45
CA MET A 40 12.23 5.08 3.75
C MET A 40 13.30 4.83 4.80
N THR A 41 13.84 3.61 4.90
CA THR A 41 14.92 3.31 5.86
C THR A 41 16.22 4.04 5.51
N ALA A 42 16.58 4.12 4.23
CA ALA A 42 17.78 4.82 3.76
C ALA A 42 17.72 6.36 3.94
N SER A 43 16.53 6.94 4.15
CA SER A 43 16.38 8.38 4.41
C SER A 43 17.07 8.83 5.71
N GLY A 44 17.29 7.92 6.65
CA GLY A 44 17.81 8.25 7.99
C GLY A 44 16.80 8.95 8.91
N GLN A 45 15.56 9.18 8.48
CA GLN A 45 14.54 9.85 9.30
C GLN A 45 13.87 8.92 10.32
N PHE A 46 13.89 7.60 10.10
CA PHE A 46 13.17 6.64 10.94
C PHE A 46 14.08 5.97 11.98
N SER A 47 13.63 6.00 13.25
CA SER A 47 14.18 5.13 14.30
C SER A 47 13.68 3.70 14.16
N THR A 48 12.48 3.51 13.59
CA THR A 48 11.93 2.22 13.18
C THR A 48 10.95 2.42 12.02
N PHE A 49 11.08 1.59 10.99
CA PHE A 49 10.13 1.49 9.90
C PHE A 49 9.54 0.09 9.86
N PHE A 50 8.22 -0.01 9.85
CA PHE A 50 7.51 -1.27 9.73
C PHE A 50 7.04 -1.46 8.30
N GLY A 51 7.03 -2.71 7.84
CA GLY A 51 6.32 -3.10 6.65
C GLY A 51 5.28 -4.16 7.00
N VAL A 52 4.07 -4.06 6.45
CA VAL A 52 3.02 -5.07 6.62
C VAL A 52 2.60 -5.57 5.24
N ASP A 53 2.76 -6.87 5.00
CA ASP A 53 2.29 -7.53 3.78
C ASP A 53 2.03 -9.00 4.08
N MET A 54 0.99 -9.58 3.49
CA MET A 54 0.54 -10.92 3.83
C MET A 54 1.49 -12.01 3.27
N TYR A 55 2.16 -11.76 2.14
CA TYR A 55 2.97 -12.76 1.42
C TYR A 55 2.28 -14.14 1.29
N ALA A 56 0.97 -14.12 1.06
CA ALA A 56 0.15 -15.33 0.88
C ALA A 56 -0.85 -15.22 -0.28
N ASP A 57 -0.76 -14.16 -1.09
CA ASP A 57 -1.62 -13.92 -2.25
C ASP A 57 -0.84 -13.81 -3.57
N THR A 58 -0.65 -12.59 -4.10
CA THR A 58 0.18 -12.32 -5.25
C THR A 58 1.66 -12.37 -4.90
N HIS A 59 1.98 -12.14 -3.63
CA HIS A 59 3.33 -12.22 -3.08
C HIS A 59 3.54 -13.54 -2.35
N ASP A 60 4.76 -14.07 -2.40
CA ASP A 60 5.12 -15.35 -1.82
C ASP A 60 6.36 -15.25 -0.92
N VAL A 61 6.82 -16.38 -0.40
CA VAL A 61 8.00 -16.46 0.47
C VAL A 61 9.28 -15.99 -0.23
N ALA A 62 9.39 -16.14 -1.55
CA ALA A 62 10.56 -15.66 -2.28
C ALA A 62 10.60 -14.14 -2.30
N GLN A 63 9.46 -13.50 -2.56
CA GLN A 63 9.35 -12.04 -2.51
C GLN A 63 9.48 -11.48 -1.09
N TYR A 64 9.02 -12.22 -0.07
CA TYR A 64 9.27 -11.88 1.34
C TYR A 64 10.77 -11.82 1.64
N LYS A 65 11.53 -12.83 1.21
CA LYS A 65 12.99 -12.87 1.34
C LYS A 65 13.64 -11.74 0.54
N GLU A 66 13.15 -11.46 -0.66
CA GLU A 66 13.64 -10.35 -1.48
C GLU A 66 13.49 -9.01 -0.76
N ALA A 67 12.32 -8.74 -0.14
CA ALA A 67 12.10 -7.53 0.65
C ALA A 67 13.04 -7.44 1.86
N LEU A 68 13.19 -8.53 2.62
CA LEU A 68 14.12 -8.57 3.76
C LEU A 68 15.57 -8.28 3.35
N LEU A 69 16.02 -8.84 2.22
CA LEU A 69 17.37 -8.62 1.71
C LEU A 69 17.54 -7.22 1.11
N ARG A 70 16.51 -6.71 0.41
CA ARG A 70 16.54 -5.37 -0.21
C ARG A 70 16.57 -4.26 0.83
N VAL A 71 15.75 -4.36 1.88
CA VAL A 71 15.67 -3.34 2.93
C VAL A 71 16.78 -3.53 3.97
N GLY A 72 17.11 -4.78 4.29
CA GLY A 72 18.16 -5.17 5.23
C GLY A 72 17.63 -5.79 6.52
N LEU A 73 18.24 -6.92 6.93
CA LEU A 73 17.84 -7.68 8.12
C LEU A 73 18.23 -7.04 9.46
N ILE A 74 19.28 -6.23 9.47
CA ILE A 74 19.92 -5.70 10.69
C ILE A 74 19.59 -4.20 10.88
N GLY A 75 18.84 -3.60 9.96
CA GLY A 75 18.46 -2.19 10.02
C GLY A 75 17.30 -1.90 10.97
N PRO A 76 16.88 -0.63 11.08
CA PRO A 76 15.69 -0.22 11.83
C PRO A 76 14.41 -0.60 11.08
N TYR A 77 14.32 -1.84 10.59
CA TYR A 77 13.22 -2.33 9.76
C TYR A 77 12.62 -3.61 10.34
N LYS A 78 11.29 -3.66 10.37
CA LYS A 78 10.53 -4.83 10.84
C LYS A 78 9.45 -5.15 9.81
N LEU A 79 9.60 -6.29 9.13
CA LEU A 79 8.61 -6.75 8.16
C LEU A 79 7.68 -7.79 8.81
N LEU A 80 6.40 -7.46 8.88
CA LEU A 80 5.34 -8.27 9.46
C LEU A 80 4.60 -9.00 8.35
N ARG A 81 4.69 -10.33 8.37
CA ARG A 81 3.95 -11.19 7.45
C ARG A 81 2.52 -11.41 7.94
N MET A 82 1.65 -10.42 7.74
CA MET A 82 0.29 -10.35 8.27
C MET A 82 -0.63 -9.59 7.30
N THR A 83 -1.93 -9.78 7.42
CA THR A 83 -2.90 -8.85 6.83
C THR A 83 -2.91 -7.52 7.60
N PHE A 84 -3.45 -6.47 6.99
CA PHE A 84 -3.55 -5.16 7.66
C PHE A 84 -4.45 -5.22 8.90
N ALA A 85 -5.51 -6.04 8.85
CA ALA A 85 -6.42 -6.25 9.98
C ALA A 85 -5.76 -7.01 11.14
N GLU A 86 -4.90 -8.00 10.85
CA GLU A 86 -4.17 -8.74 11.89
C GLU A 86 -3.07 -7.89 12.54
N ALA A 87 -2.46 -6.97 11.80
CA ALA A 87 -1.42 -6.09 12.34
C ALA A 87 -1.97 -4.86 13.08
N TRP A 88 -3.27 -4.56 12.90
CA TRP A 88 -3.92 -3.34 13.37
C TRP A 88 -3.75 -3.07 14.86
N ASP A 89 -3.92 -4.10 15.70
CA ASP A 89 -3.90 -3.97 17.16
C ASP A 89 -2.49 -3.98 17.77
N LEU A 90 -1.46 -4.26 16.96
CA LEU A 90 -0.05 -4.15 17.37
C LEU A 90 0.39 -2.70 17.54
N PHE A 91 -0.32 -1.75 16.92
CA PHE A 91 -0.02 -0.33 16.97
C PHE A 91 -1.05 0.38 17.85
N PRO A 92 -0.64 1.01 18.96
CA PRO A 92 -1.53 1.89 19.71
C PRO A 92 -1.98 3.08 18.86
N ASP A 93 -3.14 3.65 19.18
CA ASP A 93 -3.55 4.91 18.57
C ASP A 93 -2.51 6.00 18.83
N GLU A 94 -2.31 6.87 17.84
CA GLU A 94 -1.31 7.95 17.86
C GLU A 94 0.14 7.52 18.17
N SER A 95 0.48 6.25 17.96
CA SER A 95 1.84 5.73 18.15
C SER A 95 2.79 6.03 16.97
N LEU A 96 2.28 6.18 15.76
CA LEU A 96 3.05 6.33 14.52
C LEU A 96 3.22 7.80 14.12
N ASP A 97 4.36 8.13 13.51
CA ASP A 97 4.61 9.43 12.87
C ASP A 97 4.25 9.44 11.39
N PHE A 98 4.25 8.27 10.75
CA PHE A 98 4.09 8.14 9.31
C PHE A 98 3.37 6.83 8.94
N ILE A 99 2.49 6.91 7.95
CA ILE A 99 1.99 5.75 7.23
C ILE A 99 2.02 5.98 5.73
N TYR A 100 2.35 4.92 4.98
CA TYR A 100 2.17 4.82 3.54
C TYR A 100 1.26 3.64 3.19
N ILE A 101 0.14 3.90 2.52
CA ILE A 101 -0.86 2.89 2.12
C ILE A 101 -0.67 2.56 0.63
N ASP A 102 -0.15 1.36 0.34
CA ASP A 102 0.16 0.84 -1.00
C ASP A 102 -0.45 -0.56 -1.20
N GLY A 103 -1.70 -0.70 -0.76
CA GLY A 103 -2.42 -1.97 -0.75
C GLY A 103 -3.90 -1.80 -1.08
N TYR A 104 -4.48 -2.85 -1.67
CA TYR A 104 -5.93 -2.96 -1.93
C TYR A 104 -6.55 -1.84 -2.81
N ALA A 105 -5.76 -1.20 -3.70
CA ALA A 105 -6.22 -0.12 -4.57
C ALA A 105 -7.46 -0.46 -5.42
N HIS A 106 -7.57 -1.69 -5.93
CA HIS A 106 -8.74 -2.18 -6.69
C HIS A 106 -10.08 -2.12 -5.91
N THR A 107 -10.00 -1.97 -4.59
CA THR A 107 -11.16 -1.91 -3.69
C THR A 107 -11.31 -0.54 -3.05
N GLY A 108 -10.54 0.47 -3.50
CA GLY A 108 -10.45 1.76 -2.82
C GLY A 108 -9.99 1.61 -1.38
N GLN A 109 -8.99 0.75 -1.14
CA GLN A 109 -8.46 0.49 0.20
C GLN A 109 -9.55 -0.04 1.16
N GLU A 110 -10.31 -1.01 0.65
CA GLU A 110 -11.52 -1.59 1.25
C GLU A 110 -12.66 -0.58 1.47
N GLY A 111 -12.87 0.32 0.50
CA GLY A 111 -13.88 1.37 0.57
C GLY A 111 -13.53 2.45 1.59
N GLY A 112 -12.24 2.75 1.74
CA GLY A 112 -11.69 3.74 2.67
C GLY A 112 -11.44 3.21 4.08
N GLU A 113 -11.93 2.03 4.46
CA GLU A 113 -11.77 1.53 5.83
C GLU A 113 -10.30 1.48 6.28
N THR A 114 -9.39 1.07 5.39
CA THR A 114 -7.95 1.05 5.70
C THR A 114 -7.42 2.45 6.04
N ILE A 115 -7.86 3.49 5.32
CA ILE A 115 -7.45 4.88 5.58
C ILE A 115 -7.92 5.31 6.96
N TRP A 116 -9.22 5.17 7.25
CA TRP A 116 -9.81 5.65 8.51
C TRP A 116 -9.23 4.93 9.71
N GLN A 117 -9.10 3.61 9.64
CA GLN A 117 -8.47 2.84 10.69
C GLN A 117 -7.03 3.34 10.88
N TRP A 118 -6.15 3.17 9.89
CA TRP A 118 -4.73 3.43 10.09
C TRP A 118 -4.36 4.89 10.34
N ALA A 119 -5.18 5.85 9.89
CA ALA A 119 -5.03 7.24 10.28
C ALA A 119 -5.20 7.50 11.79
N ARG A 120 -5.92 6.64 12.54
CA ARG A 120 -6.01 6.72 14.01
C ARG A 120 -4.69 6.35 14.69
N LYS A 121 -3.88 5.50 14.06
CA LYS A 121 -2.55 5.10 14.56
C LYS A 121 -1.50 6.19 14.40
N VAL A 122 -1.69 7.09 13.45
CA VAL A 122 -0.81 8.24 13.22
C VAL A 122 -1.11 9.32 14.26
N ARG A 123 -0.09 9.91 14.89
CA ARG A 123 -0.26 11.02 15.84
C ARG A 123 -0.67 12.32 15.14
N VAL A 124 -1.24 13.25 15.90
CA VAL A 124 -1.38 14.64 15.42
C VAL A 124 0.01 15.21 15.12
N GLY A 125 0.13 15.84 13.95
CA GLY A 125 1.40 16.26 13.35
C GLY A 125 2.12 15.14 12.59
N GLY A 126 1.60 13.92 12.53
CA GLY A 126 2.11 12.85 11.67
C GLY A 126 1.60 12.95 10.23
N LEU A 127 2.11 12.09 9.36
CA LEU A 127 1.80 12.09 7.93
C LEU A 127 1.08 10.80 7.52
N ILE A 128 -0.06 10.97 6.85
CA ILE A 128 -0.83 9.90 6.22
C ILE A 128 -0.63 10.03 4.72
N ALA A 129 -0.10 8.99 4.09
CA ALA A 129 0.16 8.98 2.65
C ALA A 129 -0.20 7.62 2.04
N GLY A 130 -0.25 7.57 0.72
CA GLY A 130 -0.45 6.33 -0.03
C GLY A 130 -0.31 6.52 -1.52
N ASP A 131 -0.40 5.42 -2.26
CA ASP A 131 -0.25 5.40 -3.71
C ASP A 131 -1.61 5.45 -4.44
N ASP A 132 -1.56 5.38 -5.77
CA ASP A 132 -2.71 5.17 -6.66
C ASP A 132 -3.75 6.31 -6.67
N TYR A 133 -3.35 7.58 -6.43
CA TYR A 133 -4.24 8.74 -6.62
C TYR A 133 -4.33 9.10 -8.11
N HIS A 134 -5.07 8.28 -8.87
CA HIS A 134 -5.19 8.39 -10.32
C HIS A 134 -6.58 7.95 -10.83
N PRO A 135 -7.09 8.48 -11.97
CA PRO A 135 -8.37 8.07 -12.56
C PRO A 135 -8.50 6.58 -12.90
N ASP A 136 -7.40 5.84 -13.01
CA ASP A 136 -7.42 4.37 -13.15
C ASP A 136 -7.88 3.67 -11.85
N TRP A 137 -7.82 4.38 -10.73
CA TRP A 137 -8.15 3.94 -9.37
C TRP A 137 -9.20 4.86 -8.75
N PRO A 138 -10.38 5.03 -9.38
CA PRO A 138 -11.35 6.06 -8.98
C PRO A 138 -11.84 5.87 -7.54
N MET A 139 -11.95 4.63 -7.06
CA MET A 139 -12.37 4.34 -5.69
C MET A 139 -11.32 4.75 -4.64
N VAL A 140 -10.03 4.76 -5.01
CA VAL A 140 -8.97 5.32 -4.15
C VAL A 140 -9.15 6.83 -4.05
N MET A 141 -9.32 7.52 -5.19
CA MET A 141 -9.58 8.96 -5.20
C MET A 141 -10.83 9.32 -4.39
N GLU A 142 -11.94 8.62 -4.58
CA GLU A 142 -13.18 8.80 -3.81
C GLU A 142 -12.94 8.66 -2.29
N ALA A 143 -12.19 7.63 -1.88
CA ALA A 143 -11.90 7.38 -0.46
C ALA A 143 -11.00 8.47 0.15
N VAL A 144 -9.94 8.86 -0.56
CA VAL A 144 -8.99 9.89 -0.14
C VAL A 144 -9.67 11.25 -0.06
N GLU A 145 -10.48 11.61 -1.05
CA GLU A 145 -11.21 12.88 -1.06
C GLU A 145 -12.31 12.94 0.01
N ALA A 146 -13.03 11.84 0.24
CA ALA A 146 -13.99 11.75 1.33
C ALA A 146 -13.29 11.90 2.70
N PHE A 147 -12.12 11.28 2.86
CA PHE A 147 -11.31 11.38 4.08
C PHE A 147 -10.85 12.82 4.31
N ALA A 148 -10.31 13.48 3.28
CA ALA A 148 -9.91 14.88 3.35
C ALA A 148 -11.08 15.80 3.69
N ALA A 149 -12.24 15.60 3.06
CA ALA A 149 -13.43 16.42 3.29
C ALA A 149 -13.97 16.27 4.72
N GLN A 150 -13.98 15.05 5.28
CA GLN A 150 -14.48 14.81 6.64
C GLN A 150 -13.51 15.32 7.71
N THR A 151 -12.21 15.18 7.50
CA THR A 151 -11.18 15.56 8.47
C THR A 151 -10.76 17.03 8.37
N GLY A 152 -10.95 17.64 7.20
CA GLY A 152 -10.44 18.98 6.88
C GLY A 152 -8.93 19.03 6.65
N PHE A 153 -8.26 17.87 6.48
CA PHE A 153 -6.81 17.84 6.22
C PHE A 153 -6.49 18.29 4.79
N ASP A 154 -5.35 18.98 4.62
CA ASP A 154 -4.89 19.45 3.31
C ASP A 154 -4.40 18.27 2.46
N LEU A 155 -5.23 17.85 1.50
CA LEU A 155 -4.89 16.80 0.55
C LEU A 155 -3.87 17.32 -0.48
N CYS A 156 -2.72 16.66 -0.52
CA CYS A 156 -1.67 16.88 -1.50
C CYS A 156 -1.49 15.67 -2.41
N CYS A 157 -0.95 15.89 -3.62
CA CYS A 157 -0.63 14.84 -4.57
C CYS A 157 0.71 15.11 -5.27
N THR A 158 1.54 14.07 -5.42
CA THR A 158 2.81 14.14 -6.15
C THR A 158 2.59 14.31 -7.66
N THR A 159 3.61 14.73 -8.40
CA THR A 159 3.51 14.88 -9.85
C THR A 159 4.40 13.91 -10.62
N GLU A 160 5.48 13.43 -10.00
CA GLU A 160 6.40 12.49 -10.62
C GLU A 160 6.04 11.04 -10.26
N VAL A 161 6.21 10.16 -11.24
CA VAL A 161 5.99 8.70 -11.14
C VAL A 161 7.20 7.96 -11.69
N GLU A 162 7.37 6.70 -11.28
CA GLU A 162 8.50 5.86 -11.70
C GLU A 162 7.97 4.60 -12.41
N ASP A 163 7.57 4.73 -13.68
CA ASP A 163 6.97 3.63 -14.46
C ASP A 163 7.86 2.38 -14.59
N SER A 164 9.18 2.57 -14.47
CA SER A 164 10.16 1.48 -14.48
C SER A 164 10.22 0.70 -13.16
N VAL A 165 9.66 1.26 -12.09
CA VAL A 165 9.58 0.67 -10.76
C VAL A 165 8.19 0.05 -10.59
N ASN A 166 8.15 -1.25 -10.29
CA ASN A 166 6.89 -1.93 -10.04
C ASN A 166 6.12 -1.22 -8.91
N TYR A 167 4.82 -1.02 -9.13
CA TYR A 167 3.90 -0.40 -8.17
C TYR A 167 4.17 1.09 -7.87
N ALA A 168 4.88 1.81 -8.75
CA ALA A 168 5.12 3.25 -8.61
C ALA A 168 4.73 4.05 -9.87
N GLY A 169 3.79 3.52 -10.66
CA GLY A 169 3.34 4.12 -11.92
C GLY A 169 2.20 5.14 -11.78
N HIS A 170 1.83 5.51 -10.56
CA HIS A 170 0.76 6.46 -10.28
C HIS A 170 1.19 7.50 -9.23
N PRO A 171 0.58 8.68 -9.22
CA PRO A 171 0.85 9.68 -8.20
C PRO A 171 0.44 9.21 -6.80
N SER A 172 1.22 9.62 -5.81
CA SER A 172 0.95 9.41 -4.40
C SER A 172 0.19 10.58 -3.81
N TRP A 173 -0.69 10.30 -2.86
CA TRP A 173 -1.41 11.30 -2.08
C TRP A 173 -0.83 11.39 -0.66
N ALA A 174 -0.98 12.55 -0.03
CA ALA A 174 -0.48 12.81 1.31
C ALA A 174 -1.30 13.86 2.05
N MET A 175 -1.41 13.71 3.37
CA MET A 175 -2.05 14.65 4.30
C MET A 175 -1.30 14.67 5.63
N VAL A 176 -0.96 15.87 6.11
CA VAL A 176 -0.51 16.04 7.50
C VAL A 176 -1.73 15.99 8.41
N LYS A 177 -1.72 15.10 9.40
CA LYS A 177 -2.81 14.95 10.36
C LYS A 177 -2.79 16.14 11.33
N THR A 178 -3.78 17.02 11.25
CA THR A 178 -3.83 18.25 12.08
C THR A 178 -4.75 18.14 13.31
N ALA A 179 -5.55 17.09 13.39
CA ALA A 179 -6.44 16.79 14.51
C ALA A 179 -6.62 15.27 14.68
N PRO A 180 -7.15 14.77 15.82
CA PRO A 180 -7.48 13.36 15.98
C PRO A 180 -8.43 12.89 14.88
N THR A 181 -8.19 11.69 14.34
CA THR A 181 -9.02 11.11 13.30
C THR A 181 -10.31 10.57 13.92
N ALA A 182 -11.46 11.07 13.46
CA ALA A 182 -12.77 10.60 13.87
C ALA A 182 -13.62 10.22 12.65
N GLY A 183 -14.72 9.51 12.90
CA GLY A 183 -15.65 9.08 11.86
C GLY A 183 -15.27 7.76 11.20
N GLU A 184 -16.03 7.43 10.17
CA GLU A 184 -15.96 6.19 9.38
C GLU A 184 -16.12 6.57 7.90
N PRO A 185 -15.63 5.72 6.96
CA PRO A 185 -15.83 5.95 5.54
C PRO A 185 -17.32 6.03 5.18
N PRO A 186 -17.71 6.75 4.10
CA PRO A 186 -19.09 6.77 3.61
C PRO A 186 -19.65 5.36 3.42
N ALA A 187 -20.86 5.11 3.94
CA ALA A 187 -21.42 3.76 3.99
C ALA A 187 -21.58 3.11 2.61
N ASP A 188 -21.90 3.90 1.58
CA ASP A 188 -22.00 3.43 0.21
C ASP A 188 -20.62 3.05 -0.38
N LEU A 189 -19.59 3.85 -0.09
CA LEU A 189 -18.22 3.59 -0.51
C LEU A 189 -17.67 2.33 0.16
N LEU A 190 -17.90 2.19 1.47
CA LEU A 190 -17.56 1.00 2.23
C LEU A 190 -18.23 -0.25 1.65
N ALA A 191 -19.54 -0.19 1.37
CA ALA A 191 -20.27 -1.30 0.79
C ALA A 191 -19.74 -1.68 -0.61
N ARG A 192 -19.44 -0.69 -1.46
CA ARG A 192 -18.83 -0.89 -2.80
C ARG A 192 -17.44 -1.52 -2.69
N GLY A 193 -16.61 -1.04 -1.75
CA GLY A 193 -15.28 -1.56 -1.47
C GLY A 193 -15.32 -3.03 -1.02
N LYS A 194 -16.17 -3.36 -0.05
CA LYS A 194 -16.36 -4.75 0.44
C LYS A 194 -16.90 -5.68 -0.65
N ALA A 195 -17.83 -5.20 -1.48
CA ALA A 195 -18.32 -5.97 -2.61
C ALA A 195 -17.21 -6.23 -3.65
N ALA A 196 -16.37 -5.23 -3.95
CA ALA A 196 -15.21 -5.39 -4.82
C ALA A 196 -14.20 -6.40 -4.23
N ALA A 197 -13.87 -6.28 -2.95
CA ALA A 197 -12.98 -7.20 -2.24
C ALA A 197 -13.49 -8.65 -2.31
N ALA A 198 -14.79 -8.87 -2.07
CA ALA A 198 -15.42 -10.18 -2.17
C ALA A 198 -15.31 -10.78 -3.58
N ARG A 199 -15.51 -9.97 -4.64
CA ARG A 199 -15.33 -10.40 -6.03
C ARG A 199 -13.88 -10.76 -6.33
N VAL A 200 -12.92 -9.95 -5.89
CA VAL A 200 -11.48 -10.23 -6.05
C VAL A 200 -11.11 -11.53 -5.34
N ALA A 201 -11.56 -11.73 -4.10
CA ALA A 201 -11.31 -12.94 -3.33
C ALA A 201 -11.93 -14.18 -4.00
N ALA A 202 -13.17 -14.08 -4.52
CA ALA A 202 -13.80 -15.15 -5.27
C ALA A 202 -12.99 -15.51 -6.54
N LYS A 203 -12.59 -14.51 -7.33
CA LYS A 203 -11.76 -14.71 -8.53
C LYS A 203 -10.42 -15.35 -8.21
N ARG A 204 -9.75 -14.92 -7.12
CA ARG A 204 -8.48 -15.51 -6.65
C ARG A 204 -8.67 -16.98 -6.23
N ARG A 205 -9.73 -17.30 -5.48
CA ARG A 205 -10.07 -18.68 -5.08
C ARG A 205 -10.31 -19.59 -6.28
N THR A 206 -11.11 -19.14 -7.25
CA THR A 206 -11.35 -19.90 -8.49
C THR A 206 -10.06 -20.08 -9.30
N GLY A 207 -9.27 -19.02 -9.44
CA GLY A 207 -7.98 -19.08 -10.13
C GLY A 207 -6.99 -20.04 -9.47
N LYS A 208 -6.94 -20.06 -8.13
CA LYS A 208 -6.11 -21.01 -7.37
C LYS A 208 -6.57 -22.44 -7.61
N LYS A 209 -7.87 -22.74 -7.47
CA LYS A 209 -8.42 -24.08 -7.74
C LYS A 209 -8.08 -24.58 -9.15
N LEU A 210 -8.23 -23.73 -10.17
CA LEU A 210 -7.87 -24.07 -11.55
C LEU A 210 -6.35 -24.30 -11.71
N GLY A 211 -5.53 -23.47 -11.06
CA GLY A 211 -4.08 -23.63 -11.05
C GLY A 211 -3.65 -24.94 -10.39
N ASP A 212 -4.23 -25.28 -9.25
CA ASP A 212 -3.95 -26.51 -8.51
C ASP A 212 -4.38 -27.75 -9.32
N ALA A 213 -5.56 -27.71 -9.95
CA ALA A 213 -6.02 -28.77 -10.84
C ALA A 213 -5.12 -28.95 -12.07
N LEU A 214 -4.69 -27.85 -12.70
CA LEU A 214 -3.76 -27.89 -13.82
C LEU A 214 -2.40 -28.46 -13.39
N ARG A 215 -1.89 -28.04 -12.23
CA ARG A 215 -0.63 -28.54 -11.65
C ARG A 215 -0.70 -30.05 -11.41
N ALA A 216 -1.80 -30.54 -10.86
CA ALA A 216 -2.03 -31.97 -10.65
C ALA A 216 -2.08 -32.76 -11.98
N LEU A 217 -2.65 -32.17 -13.03
CA LEU A 217 -2.76 -32.80 -14.36
C LEU A 217 -1.42 -32.88 -15.10
N VAL A 218 -0.62 -31.80 -15.06
CA VAL A 218 0.55 -31.65 -15.95
C VAL A 218 1.89 -31.90 -15.25
N GLY A 219 1.90 -32.03 -13.93
CA GLY A 219 3.10 -32.14 -13.11
C GLY A 219 3.82 -30.79 -12.89
N GLU A 220 4.70 -30.75 -11.90
CA GLU A 220 5.37 -29.52 -11.42
C GLU A 220 6.15 -28.78 -12.50
N ASP A 221 7.07 -29.47 -13.19
CA ASP A 221 7.98 -28.83 -14.15
C ASP A 221 7.26 -28.25 -15.37
N ARG A 222 6.19 -28.92 -15.82
CA ARG A 222 5.38 -28.44 -16.94
C ARG A 222 4.50 -27.27 -16.49
N TYR A 223 3.95 -27.31 -15.27
CA TYR A 223 3.20 -26.20 -14.71
C TYR A 223 4.06 -24.94 -14.53
N ALA A 224 5.29 -25.08 -14.04
CA ALA A 224 6.25 -23.98 -13.90
C ALA A 224 6.53 -23.29 -15.25
N ARG A 225 6.83 -24.06 -16.30
CA ARG A 225 7.04 -23.54 -17.67
C ARG A 225 5.80 -22.84 -18.22
N LEU A 226 4.60 -23.38 -17.99
CA LEU A 226 3.35 -22.73 -18.40
C LEU A 226 3.12 -21.39 -17.69
N ARG A 227 3.49 -21.30 -16.41
CA ARG A 227 3.41 -20.07 -15.62
C ARG A 227 4.37 -19.01 -16.16
N GLU A 228 5.61 -19.37 -16.44
CA GLU A 228 6.61 -18.48 -17.04
C GLU A 228 6.16 -17.99 -18.43
N TRP A 229 5.71 -18.91 -19.28
CA TRP A 229 5.18 -18.57 -20.60
C TRP A 229 4.02 -17.59 -20.51
N ASN A 230 3.07 -17.80 -19.58
CA ASN A 230 1.94 -16.91 -19.39
C ASN A 230 2.37 -15.53 -18.85
N ARG A 231 3.35 -15.46 -17.95
CA ARG A 231 3.94 -14.19 -17.47
C ARG A 231 4.58 -13.42 -18.63
N ALA A 232 5.41 -14.08 -19.44
CA ALA A 232 6.05 -13.48 -20.61
C ALA A 232 5.04 -13.03 -21.67
N ARG A 233 3.99 -13.82 -21.91
CA ARG A 233 2.90 -13.47 -22.83
C ARG A 233 2.14 -12.22 -22.38
N ARG A 234 1.86 -12.10 -21.08
CA ARG A 234 1.18 -10.92 -20.52
C ARG A 234 2.05 -9.67 -20.61
N LYS A 235 3.36 -9.78 -20.35
CA LYS A 235 4.29 -8.66 -20.47
C LYS A 235 4.33 -8.13 -21.92
N ARG A 236 4.37 -9.02 -22.91
CA ARG A 236 4.31 -8.68 -24.35
C ARG A 236 3.00 -8.06 -24.85
N ARG A 237 1.92 -8.14 -24.08
CA ARG A 237 0.63 -7.51 -24.42
C ARG A 237 0.47 -6.11 -23.82
N LYS A 238 1.35 -5.74 -22.88
CA LYS A 238 1.31 -4.48 -22.14
C LYS A 238 2.36 -3.46 -22.60
N GLY A 239 3.39 -3.90 -23.32
CA GLY A 239 4.31 -3.03 -24.06
C GLY A 239 4.00 -3.10 -25.53
#